data_AF-A0A535QHH7-F1
#
_entry.id   AF-A0A535QHH7-F1
#
_cell.length_a   1.000
_cell.length_b   1.000
_cell.length_c   1.000
_cell.angle_alpha   90.00
_cell.angle_beta   90.00
_cell.angle_gamma   90.00
#
_symmetry.space_group_name_H-M   'P 1'
#
loop_
_entity.id
_entity.type
_entity.pdbx_description
1 polymer ?
#
loop_
_entity_poly.entity_id
_entity_poly.type
_entity_poly.pdbx_seq_one_letter_code
_entity_poly.pdbx_strand_id
1 'polypeptide(L)'
;MVTIMQRFQKMRSGRVKREDLAIQKTSEKRSSKVETSPIDIAPNDPIVAYFLSSPGATEIDKLHLDSPALRAIKLAGIKVVIPLISQGELVGLLNLGPRMSEQDYSTYDRTLLNDLATQAAPALRVAQLVREQRSQALERERIEQELRVARLIQQTLLPQELPSLPGWQLESYYQPARAVGGDFYDFIYFEDGRLGLLIGDVTDKGVPAALVMATTRSILRSNAYGALSPGKVLEQTNDLLHPDIPPKMFVTCLL
;
A
#
# COMPACT_ATOMS: atom_id res chain seq x y z
N MET A 1 -17.34 -15.05 28.86
CA MET A 1 -16.36 -14.07 28.37
C MET A 1 -16.84 -13.57 27.02
N VAL A 2 -16.85 -12.25 26.79
CA VAL A 2 -17.36 -11.62 25.56
C VAL A 2 -16.16 -11.24 24.70
N THR A 3 -16.04 -11.82 23.50
CA THR A 3 -14.97 -11.47 22.56
C THR A 3 -15.59 -10.86 21.30
N ILE A 4 -15.29 -9.58 21.05
CA ILE A 4 -15.63 -8.91 19.79
C ILE A 4 -14.59 -9.32 18.75
N MET A 5 -15.02 -10.01 17.71
CA MET A 5 -14.12 -10.46 16.66
C MET A 5 -14.31 -9.58 15.42
N GLN A 6 -13.25 -8.84 15.08
CA GLN A 6 -13.21 -7.96 13.92
C GLN A 6 -12.71 -8.72 12.69
N ARG A 7 -13.35 -8.48 11.55
CA ARG A 7 -12.90 -8.96 10.24
C ARG A 7 -11.56 -8.30 9.91
N PHE A 8 -10.47 -9.06 9.93
CA PHE A 8 -9.12 -8.57 9.59
C PHE A 8 -8.64 -9.21 8.29
N GLN A 9 -8.46 -8.41 7.24
CA GLN A 9 -7.57 -8.76 6.15
C GLN A 9 -6.11 -8.68 6.64
N LYS A 10 -5.36 -9.78 6.46
CA LYS A 10 -3.94 -9.89 6.80
C LYS A 10 -3.10 -8.80 6.11
N MET A 11 -2.42 -7.96 6.89
CA MET A 11 -1.19 -7.24 6.49
C MET A 11 0.01 -7.66 7.37
N ARG A 12 1.18 -7.76 6.75
CA ARG A 12 2.45 -8.39 7.20
C ARG A 12 3.27 -7.55 8.21
N SER A 13 4.07 -8.27 9.02
CA SER A 13 5.48 -8.02 9.43
C SER A 13 5.99 -6.59 9.75
N GLY A 14 6.56 -6.41 10.96
CA GLY A 14 7.59 -5.40 11.24
C GLY A 14 7.87 -5.15 12.74
N ARG A 15 9.12 -5.30 13.18
CA ARG A 15 9.63 -5.24 14.58
C ARG A 15 9.24 -3.98 15.37
N VAL A 16 8.82 -4.16 16.64
CA VAL A 16 8.67 -3.09 17.65
C VAL A 16 9.84 -3.13 18.65
N LYS A 17 10.34 -1.94 19.01
CA LYS A 17 11.53 -1.65 19.84
C LYS A 17 11.35 -2.08 21.31
N ARG A 18 12.49 -2.28 21.99
CA ARG A 18 12.71 -3.10 23.20
C ARG A 18 12.58 -2.38 24.55
N GLU A 19 12.08 -1.16 24.65
CA GLU A 19 12.25 -0.34 25.88
C GLU A 19 10.99 -0.09 26.72
N ASP A 20 9.79 -0.47 26.26
CA ASP A 20 8.54 -0.26 27.04
C ASP A 20 8.18 -1.42 28.01
N LEU A 21 9.07 -2.41 28.17
CA LEU A 21 8.77 -3.67 28.88
C LEU A 21 8.80 -3.62 30.42
N ALA A 22 9.12 -2.47 31.03
CA ALA A 22 9.41 -2.42 32.47
C ALA A 22 8.28 -1.88 33.36
N ILE A 23 7.30 -1.15 32.82
CA ILE A 23 6.30 -0.44 33.65
C ILE A 23 4.94 -1.16 33.71
N GLN A 24 4.69 -2.15 32.84
CA GLN A 24 3.43 -2.90 32.78
C GLN A 24 3.34 -4.12 33.72
N LYS A 25 4.41 -4.46 34.45
CA LYS A 25 4.52 -5.72 35.20
C LYS A 25 3.78 -5.79 36.54
N THR A 26 3.10 -4.73 37.00
CA THR A 26 2.57 -4.68 38.37
C THR A 26 1.04 -4.68 38.47
N SER A 27 0.30 -4.74 37.36
CA SER A 27 -1.17 -4.83 37.36
C SER A 27 -1.73 -6.13 36.75
N GLU A 28 -0.91 -7.00 36.19
CA GLU A 28 -1.33 -8.29 35.63
C GLU A 28 -1.29 -9.39 36.71
N LYS A 29 -2.22 -9.37 37.67
CA LYS A 29 -2.55 -10.57 38.46
C LYS A 29 -4.07 -10.69 38.57
N ARG A 30 -4.59 -11.70 37.86
CA ARG A 30 -6.00 -12.17 37.75
C ARG A 30 -6.85 -11.51 36.65
N SER A 31 -6.48 -11.76 35.40
CA SER A 31 -7.47 -12.04 34.35
C SER A 31 -6.81 -13.00 33.37
N SER A 32 -7.31 -14.24 33.29
CA SER A 32 -6.85 -15.25 32.35
C SER A 32 -7.10 -14.75 30.91
N LYS A 33 -6.05 -14.21 30.26
CA LYS A 33 -6.03 -13.95 28.82
C LYS A 33 -6.25 -15.26 28.10
N VAL A 34 -7.46 -15.52 27.63
CA VAL A 34 -7.70 -16.55 26.63
C VAL A 34 -7.20 -15.99 25.30
N GLU A 35 -6.10 -16.54 24.78
CA GLU A 35 -5.66 -16.32 23.41
C GLU A 35 -6.70 -16.89 22.46
N THR A 36 -7.68 -16.08 22.03
CA THR A 36 -8.55 -16.46 20.91
C THR A 36 -7.88 -16.01 19.62
N SER A 37 -7.34 -16.95 18.86
CA SER A 37 -6.92 -16.71 17.48
C SER A 37 -8.07 -16.07 16.69
N PRO A 38 -7.84 -14.99 15.93
CA PRO A 38 -8.88 -14.38 15.11
C PRO A 38 -9.35 -15.38 14.06
N ILE A 39 -10.64 -15.70 14.05
CA ILE A 39 -11.25 -16.56 13.03
C ILE A 39 -11.51 -15.69 11.80
N ASP A 40 -10.85 -16.00 10.70
CA ASP A 40 -11.06 -15.31 9.44
C ASP A 40 -12.29 -15.87 8.71
N ILE A 41 -13.14 -14.98 8.21
CA ILE A 41 -14.40 -15.34 7.52
C ILE A 41 -14.31 -14.82 6.09
N ALA A 42 -14.24 -15.76 5.15
CA ALA A 42 -14.22 -15.42 3.74
C ALA A 42 -15.51 -14.67 3.34
N PRO A 43 -15.45 -13.69 2.42
CA PRO A 43 -16.64 -12.95 1.97
C PRO A 43 -17.77 -13.85 1.43
N ASN A 44 -17.41 -14.97 0.81
CA ASN A 44 -18.34 -15.91 0.20
C ASN A 44 -18.68 -17.09 1.13
N ASP A 45 -18.29 -17.03 2.41
CA ASP A 45 -18.63 -18.06 3.37
C ASP A 45 -20.15 -18.08 3.61
N PRO A 46 -20.83 -19.25 3.54
CA PRO A 46 -22.27 -19.35 3.72
C PRO A 46 -22.79 -18.75 5.04
N ILE A 47 -21.96 -18.70 6.08
CA ILE A 47 -22.36 -18.14 7.38
C ILE A 47 -22.67 -16.64 7.29
N VAL A 48 -22.05 -15.92 6.34
CA VAL A 48 -22.29 -14.49 6.12
C VAL A 48 -23.71 -14.27 5.62
N ALA A 49 -24.13 -15.03 4.60
CA ALA A 49 -25.48 -14.97 4.05
C ALA A 49 -26.54 -15.33 5.10
N TYR A 50 -26.26 -16.35 5.92
CA TYR A 50 -27.13 -16.72 7.04
C TYR A 50 -27.37 -15.53 7.99
N PHE A 51 -26.30 -14.92 8.52
CA PHE A 51 -26.42 -13.82 9.47
C PHE A 51 -27.10 -12.57 8.90
N LEU A 52 -26.92 -12.29 7.60
CA LEU A 52 -27.62 -11.20 6.94
C LEU A 52 -29.13 -11.47 6.81
N SER A 53 -29.53 -12.72 6.57
CA SER A 53 -30.93 -13.13 6.44
C SER A 53 -31.67 -13.32 7.78
N SER A 54 -30.93 -13.69 8.82
CA SER A 54 -31.44 -13.97 10.17
C SER A 54 -30.62 -13.22 11.20
N PRO A 55 -30.77 -11.88 11.29
CA PRO A 55 -30.00 -11.05 12.19
C PRO A 55 -30.43 -11.32 13.65
N GLY A 56 -29.62 -12.09 14.38
CA GLY A 56 -29.86 -12.29 15.81
C GLY A 56 -28.89 -13.26 16.48
N ALA A 57 -28.93 -13.27 17.81
CA ALA A 57 -28.18 -14.19 18.64
C ALA A 57 -28.47 -15.65 18.24
N THR A 58 -27.45 -16.31 17.73
CA THR A 58 -27.52 -17.67 17.18
C THR A 58 -26.73 -18.62 18.06
N GLU A 59 -27.37 -19.71 18.49
CA GLU A 59 -26.68 -20.83 19.11
C GLU A 59 -25.95 -21.65 18.05
N ILE A 60 -24.63 -21.74 18.18
CA ILE A 60 -23.78 -22.34 17.16
C ILE A 60 -23.98 -23.87 17.07
N ASP A 61 -24.30 -24.52 18.19
CA ASP A 61 -24.56 -25.96 18.21
C ASP A 61 -25.82 -26.36 17.43
N LYS A 62 -26.81 -25.45 17.36
CA LYS A 62 -28.07 -25.65 16.62
C LYS A 62 -27.95 -25.31 15.13
N LEU A 63 -26.86 -24.69 14.70
CA LEU A 63 -26.64 -24.31 13.31
C LEU A 63 -26.00 -25.46 12.54
N HIS A 64 -26.72 -25.95 11.53
CA HIS A 64 -26.27 -26.95 10.58
C HIS A 64 -26.04 -26.30 9.22
N LEU A 65 -24.83 -25.79 9.00
CA LEU A 65 -24.41 -25.15 7.75
C LEU A 65 -23.02 -25.65 7.39
N ASP A 66 -22.78 -25.96 6.11
CA ASP A 66 -21.43 -26.25 5.64
C ASP A 66 -20.67 -24.93 5.45
N SER A 67 -19.91 -24.57 6.47
CA SER A 67 -19.14 -23.33 6.52
C SER A 67 -17.79 -23.59 7.20
N PRO A 68 -16.67 -23.28 6.54
CA PRO A 68 -15.34 -23.28 7.17
C PRO A 68 -15.30 -22.40 8.42
N ALA A 69 -15.90 -21.20 8.37
CA ALA A 69 -15.96 -20.30 9.52
C ALA A 69 -16.78 -20.90 10.67
N LEU A 70 -17.91 -21.53 10.40
CA LEU A 70 -18.73 -22.18 11.44
C LEU A 70 -17.96 -23.31 12.14
N ARG A 71 -17.19 -24.10 11.39
CA ARG A 71 -16.33 -25.14 11.97
C ARG A 71 -15.27 -24.55 12.88
N ALA A 72 -14.62 -23.46 12.47
CA ALA A 72 -13.64 -22.75 13.29
C ALA A 72 -14.27 -22.17 14.57
N ILE A 73 -15.48 -21.61 14.47
CA ILE A 73 -16.24 -21.09 15.62
C ILE A 73 -16.58 -22.22 16.61
N LYS A 74 -17.03 -23.39 16.12
CA LYS A 74 -17.29 -24.58 16.95
C LYS A 74 -16.03 -25.07 17.66
N LEU A 75 -14.91 -25.18 16.93
CA LEU A 75 -13.62 -25.61 17.49
C LEU A 75 -13.08 -24.64 18.55
N ALA A 76 -13.40 -23.35 18.43
CA ALA A 76 -13.04 -22.34 19.43
C ALA A 76 -13.92 -22.39 20.70
N GLY A 77 -14.87 -23.32 20.80
CA GLY A 77 -15.74 -23.47 21.96
C GLY A 77 -16.79 -22.35 22.11
N ILE A 78 -17.11 -21.64 21.02
CA ILE A 78 -18.10 -20.57 21.01
C ILE A 78 -19.50 -21.18 20.98
N LYS A 79 -20.35 -20.75 21.92
CA LYS A 79 -21.72 -21.25 22.11
C LYS A 79 -22.77 -20.36 21.47
N VAL A 80 -22.61 -19.05 21.60
CA VAL A 80 -23.53 -18.05 21.03
C VAL A 80 -22.75 -17.04 20.21
N VAL A 81 -23.30 -16.69 19.05
CA VAL A 81 -22.76 -15.65 18.18
C VAL A 81 -23.84 -14.63 17.91
N ILE A 82 -23.50 -13.34 18.05
CA ILE A 82 -24.36 -12.24 17.69
C ILE A 82 -23.74 -11.50 16.50
N PRO A 83 -24.42 -11.39 15.35
CA PRO A 83 -23.90 -10.66 14.21
C PRO A 83 -23.98 -9.15 14.46
N LEU A 84 -22.88 -8.45 14.19
CA LEU A 84 -22.82 -6.99 14.21
C LEU A 84 -23.08 -6.49 12.79
N ILE A 85 -24.32 -6.08 12.52
CA ILE A 85 -24.75 -5.67 11.18
C ILE A 85 -24.99 -4.17 11.15
N SER A 86 -24.42 -3.50 10.16
CA SER A 86 -24.63 -2.07 9.90
C SER A 86 -24.89 -1.86 8.42
N GLN A 87 -25.97 -1.17 8.08
CA GLN A 87 -26.34 -0.84 6.69
C GLN A 87 -26.39 -2.07 5.74
N GLY A 88 -26.86 -3.22 6.24
CA GLY A 88 -26.96 -4.45 5.45
C GLY A 88 -25.64 -5.20 5.26
N GLU A 89 -24.56 -4.76 5.90
CA GLU A 89 -23.27 -5.45 5.90
C GLU A 89 -22.93 -6.03 7.27
N LEU A 90 -22.35 -7.23 7.28
CA LEU A 90 -21.79 -7.84 8.47
C LEU A 90 -20.43 -7.20 8.80
N VAL A 91 -20.42 -6.36 9.83
CA VAL A 91 -19.25 -5.61 10.33
C VAL A 91 -18.35 -6.49 11.21
N GLY A 92 -18.92 -7.47 11.88
CA GLY A 92 -18.20 -8.43 12.73
C GLY A 92 -19.13 -9.39 13.46
N LEU A 93 -18.53 -10.21 14.32
CA LEU A 93 -19.26 -11.15 15.18
C LEU A 93 -18.90 -10.91 16.65
N LEU A 94 -19.91 -10.93 17.50
CA LEU A 94 -19.75 -10.99 18.95
C LEU A 94 -19.85 -12.45 19.38
N ASN A 95 -18.73 -13.00 19.83
CA ASN A 95 -18.63 -14.42 20.17
C ASN A 95 -18.67 -14.62 21.68
N LEU A 96 -19.48 -15.58 22.10
CA LEU A 96 -19.68 -15.95 23.50
C LEU A 96 -19.38 -17.42 23.68
N GLY A 97 -18.38 -17.71 24.51
CA GLY A 97 -18.11 -19.07 24.99
C GLY A 97 -19.14 -19.56 26.01
N PRO A 98 -18.92 -20.71 26.66
CA PRO A 98 -19.78 -21.18 27.73
C PRO A 98 -19.85 -20.17 28.89
N ARG A 99 -21.01 -20.14 29.55
CA ARG A 99 -21.23 -19.29 30.72
C ARG A 99 -20.48 -19.87 31.91
N MET A 100 -19.87 -19.02 32.73
CA MET A 100 -19.15 -19.45 33.94
C MET A 100 -20.05 -20.05 35.01
N SER A 101 -21.34 -19.72 35.01
CA SER A 101 -22.33 -20.33 35.90
C SER A 101 -22.83 -21.69 35.40
N GLU A 102 -22.26 -22.21 34.30
CA GLU A 102 -22.64 -23.46 33.62
C GLU A 102 -24.09 -23.52 33.11
N GLN A 103 -24.84 -22.40 33.21
CA GLN A 103 -26.18 -22.26 32.67
C GLN A 103 -26.16 -21.80 31.21
N ASP A 104 -27.19 -22.18 30.45
CA ASP A 104 -27.41 -21.65 29.12
C ASP A 104 -27.69 -20.14 29.13
N TYR A 105 -27.42 -19.49 27.99
CA TYR A 105 -27.81 -18.10 27.75
C TYR A 105 -29.33 -18.02 27.63
N SER A 106 -29.96 -17.27 28.53
CA SER A 106 -31.41 -17.08 28.52
C SER A 106 -31.87 -16.25 27.33
N THR A 107 -33.18 -16.26 27.05
CA THR A 107 -33.77 -15.40 26.02
C THR A 107 -33.52 -13.92 26.33
N TYR A 108 -33.59 -13.52 27.60
CA TYR A 108 -33.33 -12.15 28.02
C TYR A 108 -31.88 -11.72 27.73
N ASP A 109 -30.90 -12.59 28.04
CA ASP A 109 -29.49 -12.32 27.75
C ASP A 109 -29.28 -12.08 26.25
N ARG A 110 -29.90 -12.91 25.42
CA ARG A 110 -29.80 -12.83 23.95
C ARG A 110 -30.42 -11.56 23.40
N THR A 111 -31.59 -11.16 23.90
CA THR A 111 -32.24 -9.91 23.51
C THR A 111 -31.36 -8.72 23.86
N LEU A 112 -30.84 -8.64 25.08
CA LEU A 112 -29.95 -7.57 25.50
C LEU A 112 -28.67 -7.52 24.64
N LEU A 113 -28.07 -8.68 24.35
CA LEU A 113 -26.88 -8.76 23.50
C LEU A 113 -27.15 -8.33 22.05
N ASN A 114 -28.33 -8.65 21.52
CA ASN A 114 -28.78 -8.16 20.22
C ASN A 114 -28.91 -6.64 20.22
N ASP A 115 -29.56 -6.05 21.23
CA ASP A 115 -29.76 -4.61 21.31
C ASP A 115 -28.41 -3.87 21.38
N LEU A 116 -27.48 -4.39 22.19
CA LEU A 116 -26.11 -3.88 22.26
C LEU A 116 -25.38 -4.03 20.93
N ALA A 117 -25.56 -5.15 20.23
CA ALA A 117 -24.96 -5.37 18.92
C ALA A 117 -25.48 -4.37 17.88
N THR A 118 -26.80 -4.10 17.87
CA THR A 118 -27.41 -3.11 16.99
C THR A 118 -26.89 -1.70 17.26
N GLN A 119 -26.67 -1.33 18.52
CA GLN A 119 -26.10 -0.02 18.87
C GLN A 119 -24.60 0.08 18.59
N ALA A 120 -23.84 -1.00 18.80
CA ALA A 120 -22.39 -1.02 18.62
C ALA A 120 -21.95 -1.16 17.16
N ALA A 121 -22.73 -1.86 16.32
CA ALA A 121 -22.35 -2.17 14.95
C ALA A 121 -22.05 -0.91 14.09
N PRO A 122 -22.86 0.17 14.11
CA PRO A 122 -22.55 1.39 13.38
C PRO A 122 -21.25 2.06 13.85
N ALA A 123 -21.02 2.13 15.17
CA ALA A 123 -19.81 2.72 15.74
C ALA A 123 -18.55 1.92 15.35
N LEU A 124 -18.65 0.59 15.37
CA LEU A 124 -17.57 -0.29 14.91
C LEU A 124 -17.29 -0.12 13.42
N ARG A 125 -18.33 0.03 12.59
CA ARG A 125 -18.16 0.29 11.15
C ARG A 125 -17.43 1.60 10.91
N VAL A 126 -17.83 2.68 11.58
CA VAL A 126 -17.13 3.96 11.47
C VAL A 126 -15.67 3.84 11.91
N ALA A 127 -15.41 3.17 13.03
CA ALA A 127 -14.05 2.97 13.52
C ALA A 127 -13.17 2.16 12.55
N GLN A 128 -13.72 1.14 11.89
CA GLN A 128 -13.03 0.37 10.85
C GLN A 128 -12.69 1.24 9.64
N LEU A 129 -13.68 1.98 9.10
CA LEU A 129 -13.47 2.86 7.95
C LEU A 129 -12.41 3.93 8.23
N VAL A 130 -12.43 4.55 9.41
CA VAL A 130 -11.41 5.53 9.81
C VAL A 130 -10.02 4.90 9.88
N ARG A 131 -9.90 3.66 10.40
CA ARG A 131 -8.61 2.95 10.45
C ARG A 131 -8.11 2.61 9.05
N GLU A 132 -8.97 2.13 8.16
CA GLU A 132 -8.63 1.83 6.77
C GLU A 132 -8.18 3.09 6.01
N GLN A 133 -8.95 4.18 6.11
CA GLN A 133 -8.60 5.46 5.49
C GLN A 133 -7.27 5.99 6.03
N ARG A 134 -7.03 5.90 7.34
CA ARG A 134 -5.76 6.33 7.94
C ARG A 134 -4.59 5.49 7.42
N SER A 135 -4.77 4.17 7.31
CA SER A 135 -3.73 3.29 6.76
C SER A 135 -3.42 3.63 5.30
N GLN A 136 -4.46 3.88 4.49
CA GLN A 136 -4.28 4.27 3.09
C GLN A 136 -3.61 5.65 2.96
N ALA A 137 -3.97 6.60 3.82
CA ALA A 137 -3.37 7.93 3.85
C ALA A 137 -1.87 7.87 4.18
N LEU A 138 -1.49 7.08 5.18
CA LEU A 138 -0.08 6.88 5.55
C LEU A 138 0.74 6.25 4.41
N GLU A 139 0.16 5.26 3.72
CA GLU A 139 0.83 4.64 2.57
C GLU A 139 0.99 5.62 1.39
N ARG A 140 -0.04 6.42 1.10
CA ARG A 140 0.04 7.48 0.08
C ARG A 140 1.10 8.52 0.43
N GLU A 141 1.11 9.00 1.67
CA GLU A 141 2.10 9.98 2.16
C GLU A 141 3.53 9.46 2.00
N ARG A 142 3.75 8.18 2.33
CA ARG A 142 5.04 7.51 2.13
C ARG A 142 5.45 7.49 0.65
N ILE A 143 4.56 7.04 -0.24
CA ILE A 143 4.84 7.00 -1.69
C ILE A 143 5.13 8.40 -2.23
N GLU A 144 4.35 9.41 -1.82
CA GLU A 144 4.60 10.79 -2.20
C GLU A 144 5.96 11.29 -1.72
N GLN A 145 6.40 10.91 -0.52
CA GLN A 145 7.72 11.27 -0.02
C GLN A 145 8.83 10.62 -0.83
N GLU A 146 8.72 9.34 -1.16
CA GLU A 146 9.66 8.64 -2.02
C GLU A 146 9.73 9.29 -3.43
N LEU A 147 8.58 9.67 -4.00
CA LEU A 147 8.51 10.37 -5.28
C LEU A 147 9.08 11.80 -5.23
N ARG A 148 8.94 12.53 -4.10
CA ARG A 148 9.58 13.83 -3.90
C ARG A 148 11.10 13.71 -3.95
N VAL A 149 11.66 12.69 -3.30
CA VAL A 149 13.11 12.42 -3.34
C VAL A 149 13.55 12.08 -4.76
N ALA A 150 12.82 11.21 -5.47
CA ALA A 150 13.13 10.89 -6.87
C ALA A 150 13.10 12.13 -7.78
N ARG A 151 12.14 13.04 -7.57
CA ARG A 151 12.08 14.33 -8.30
C ARG A 151 13.28 15.20 -8.03
N LEU A 152 13.71 15.31 -6.77
CA LEU A 152 14.90 16.08 -6.42
C LEU A 152 16.15 15.51 -7.10
N ILE A 153 16.33 14.19 -7.05
CA ILE A 153 17.46 13.51 -7.73
C ILE A 153 17.39 13.78 -9.24
N GLN A 154 16.23 13.59 -9.87
CA GLN A 154 16.07 13.87 -11.30
C GLN A 154 16.41 15.33 -11.65
N GLN A 155 16.00 16.29 -10.82
CA GLN A 155 16.34 17.70 -11.03
C GLN A 155 17.85 17.92 -11.02
N THR A 156 18.59 17.27 -10.11
CA THR A 156 20.07 17.36 -10.10
C THR A 156 20.74 16.72 -11.33
N LEU A 157 20.04 15.82 -12.02
CA LEU A 157 20.51 15.24 -13.28
C LEU A 157 20.28 16.17 -14.47
N LEU A 158 19.43 17.20 -14.38
CA LEU A 158 19.28 18.17 -15.45
C LEU A 158 20.28 19.32 -15.28
N PRO A 159 20.64 20.03 -16.37
CA PRO A 159 21.47 21.22 -16.28
C PRO A 159 20.94 22.21 -15.25
N GLN A 160 21.79 22.59 -14.28
CA GLN A 160 21.46 23.62 -13.28
C GLN A 160 21.74 25.03 -13.78
N GLU A 161 22.72 25.14 -14.68
CA GLU A 161 23.16 26.38 -15.29
C GLU A 161 23.21 26.18 -16.80
N LEU A 162 22.78 27.21 -17.52
CA LEU A 162 22.86 27.24 -18.98
C LEU A 162 24.21 27.82 -19.40
N PRO A 163 24.85 27.27 -20.45
CA PRO A 163 26.11 27.80 -20.93
C PRO A 163 25.94 29.23 -21.48
N SER A 164 26.87 30.13 -21.15
CA SER A 164 26.90 31.48 -21.70
C SER A 164 27.61 31.49 -23.04
N LEU A 165 26.88 31.76 -24.13
CA LEU A 165 27.40 31.78 -25.48
C LEU A 165 27.28 33.21 -26.07
N PRO A 166 28.37 33.81 -26.58
CA PRO A 166 28.31 35.14 -27.18
C PRO A 166 27.29 35.23 -28.33
N GLY A 167 26.33 36.16 -28.22
CA GLY A 167 25.31 36.38 -29.24
C GLY A 167 24.10 35.44 -29.16
N TRP A 168 24.01 34.57 -28.15
CA TRP A 168 22.88 33.68 -27.93
C TRP A 168 22.20 33.96 -26.59
N GLN A 169 20.88 33.80 -26.56
CA GLN A 169 20.10 33.73 -25.33
C GLN A 169 19.54 32.32 -25.20
N LEU A 170 19.90 31.63 -24.13
CA LEU A 170 19.41 30.30 -23.81
C LEU A 170 18.49 30.37 -22.61
N GLU A 171 17.34 29.72 -22.71
CA GLU A 171 16.36 29.55 -21.64
C GLU A 171 15.87 28.10 -21.66
N SER A 172 15.55 27.56 -20.48
CA SER A 172 15.06 26.19 -20.36
C SER A 172 13.90 26.12 -19.38
N TYR A 173 12.90 25.31 -19.70
CA TYR A 173 11.80 25.00 -18.80
C TYR A 173 11.54 23.50 -18.80
N TYR A 174 11.50 22.91 -17.61
CA TYR A 174 11.25 21.49 -17.43
C TYR A 174 10.11 21.25 -16.45
N GLN A 175 9.06 20.57 -16.91
CA GLN A 175 7.91 20.21 -16.09
C GLN A 175 7.46 18.79 -16.43
N PRO A 176 7.71 17.80 -15.53
CA PRO A 176 7.28 16.44 -15.78
C PRO A 176 5.76 16.31 -15.69
N ALA A 177 5.19 15.38 -16.48
CA ALA A 177 3.76 15.07 -16.48
C ALA A 177 3.29 14.28 -15.24
N ARG A 178 4.22 13.64 -14.53
CA ARG A 178 4.02 12.99 -13.22
C ARG A 178 5.05 13.55 -12.24
N ALA A 179 5.29 12.87 -11.11
CA ALA A 179 6.34 13.28 -10.17
C ALA A 179 7.74 13.34 -10.82
N VAL A 180 8.02 12.44 -11.76
CA VAL A 180 9.25 12.38 -12.57
C VAL A 180 8.91 12.06 -14.04
N GLY A 181 9.78 12.48 -14.97
CA GLY A 181 9.57 12.35 -16.42
C GLY A 181 10.63 11.52 -17.14
N GLY A 182 10.33 11.12 -18.37
CA GLY A 182 11.29 10.51 -19.30
C GLY A 182 12.07 11.55 -20.10
N ASP A 183 11.46 12.71 -20.32
CA ASP A 183 12.02 13.83 -21.07
C ASP A 183 13.24 14.39 -20.34
N PHE A 184 14.23 14.85 -21.10
CA PHE A 184 15.43 15.49 -20.59
C PHE A 184 16.12 16.36 -21.64
N TYR A 185 16.99 17.23 -21.18
CA TYR A 185 17.92 17.97 -22.03
C TYR A 185 19.29 18.03 -21.35
N ASP A 186 20.34 18.25 -22.13
CA ASP A 186 21.69 18.45 -21.61
C ASP A 186 22.53 19.32 -22.55
N PHE A 187 23.59 19.90 -22.00
CA PHE A 187 24.60 20.63 -22.74
C PHE A 187 25.94 19.89 -22.60
N ILE A 188 26.52 19.48 -23.72
CA ILE A 188 27.71 18.63 -23.73
C ILE A 188 28.82 19.31 -24.52
N TYR A 189 29.97 19.51 -23.88
CA TYR A 189 31.17 20.00 -24.55
C TYR A 189 31.95 18.84 -25.16
N PHE A 190 32.21 18.91 -26.46
CA PHE A 190 33.10 18.01 -27.17
C PHE A 190 34.55 18.45 -26.97
N GLU A 191 35.50 17.51 -27.13
CA GLU A 191 36.95 17.80 -26.99
C GLU A 191 37.46 18.88 -27.95
N ASP A 192 36.83 19.02 -29.13
CA ASP A 192 37.16 20.04 -30.12
C ASP A 192 36.61 21.44 -29.78
N GLY A 193 35.99 21.61 -28.61
CA GLY A 193 35.44 22.86 -28.12
C GLY A 193 34.03 23.16 -28.62
N ARG A 194 33.41 22.29 -29.42
CA ARG A 194 32.00 22.44 -29.80
C ARG A 194 31.08 22.15 -28.62
N LEU A 195 29.92 22.81 -28.61
CA LEU A 195 28.84 22.55 -27.67
C LEU A 195 27.69 21.83 -28.39
N GLY A 196 27.31 20.66 -27.90
CA GLY A 196 26.11 19.94 -28.30
C GLY A 196 24.93 20.27 -27.39
N LEU A 197 23.76 20.45 -28.00
CA LEU A 197 22.48 20.53 -27.30
C LEU A 197 21.77 19.18 -27.46
N LEU A 198 21.62 18.46 -26.36
CA LEU A 198 20.91 17.21 -26.31
C LEU A 198 19.47 17.46 -25.85
N ILE A 199 18.50 16.91 -26.56
CA ILE A 199 17.11 16.78 -26.12
C ILE A 199 16.71 15.34 -26.31
N GLY A 200 16.13 14.73 -25.28
CA GLY A 200 15.68 13.35 -25.34
C GLY A 200 14.29 13.16 -24.74
N ASP A 201 13.53 12.23 -25.31
CA ASP A 201 12.22 11.80 -24.85
C ASP A 201 12.19 10.27 -24.75
N VAL A 202 11.89 9.77 -23.56
CA VAL A 202 11.78 8.33 -23.27
C VAL A 202 10.31 7.96 -23.31
N THR A 203 9.97 6.89 -24.00
CA THR A 203 8.61 6.34 -24.00
C THR A 203 8.07 6.08 -22.60
N ASP A 204 6.77 6.37 -22.41
CA ASP A 204 6.05 6.26 -21.13
C ASP A 204 6.43 7.38 -20.13
N LYS A 205 5.95 7.28 -18.88
CA LYS A 205 6.03 8.35 -17.88
C LYS A 205 6.23 7.80 -16.47
N GLY A 206 6.79 8.63 -15.59
CA GLY A 206 7.03 8.26 -14.20
C GLY A 206 8.36 7.54 -14.01
N VAL A 207 8.45 6.72 -12.96
CA VAL A 207 9.73 6.19 -12.46
C VAL A 207 10.48 5.35 -13.51
N PRO A 208 9.86 4.40 -14.24
CA PRO A 208 10.58 3.62 -15.24
C PRO A 208 11.21 4.49 -16.35
N ALA A 209 10.47 5.46 -16.88
CA ALA A 209 10.95 6.38 -17.89
C ALA A 209 12.11 7.26 -17.35
N ALA A 210 12.00 7.73 -16.10
CA ALA A 210 13.05 8.52 -15.45
C ALA A 210 14.36 7.73 -15.24
N LEU A 211 14.28 6.43 -14.98
CA LEU A 211 15.47 5.57 -14.85
C LEU A 211 16.15 5.38 -16.21
N VAL A 212 15.39 5.07 -17.27
CA VAL A 212 15.93 4.96 -18.63
C VAL A 212 16.53 6.28 -19.09
N MET A 213 15.90 7.41 -18.74
CA MET A 213 16.44 8.75 -18.99
C MET A 213 17.80 8.93 -18.33
N ALA A 214 17.92 8.66 -17.03
CA ALA A 214 19.16 8.84 -16.27
C ALA A 214 20.31 8.01 -16.85
N THR A 215 20.03 6.75 -17.21
CA THR A 215 21.00 5.86 -17.87
C THR A 215 21.40 6.40 -19.24
N THR A 216 20.42 6.77 -20.07
CA THR A 216 20.67 7.30 -21.42
C THR A 216 21.53 8.56 -21.38
N ARG A 217 21.19 9.52 -20.53
CA ARG A 217 21.96 10.75 -20.35
C ARG A 217 23.40 10.45 -19.91
N SER A 218 23.58 9.52 -18.99
CA SER A 218 24.91 9.16 -18.48
C SER A 218 25.79 8.55 -19.57
N ILE A 219 25.22 7.65 -20.38
CA ILE A 219 25.92 7.03 -21.52
C ILE A 219 26.27 8.09 -22.58
N LEU A 220 25.33 8.99 -22.91
CA LEU A 220 25.55 10.06 -23.88
C LEU A 220 26.70 10.98 -23.46
N ARG A 221 26.70 11.42 -22.20
CA ARG A 221 27.80 12.23 -21.65
C ARG A 221 29.13 11.49 -21.70
N SER A 222 29.15 10.20 -21.38
CA SER A 222 30.36 9.38 -21.42
C SER A 222 30.93 9.26 -22.82
N ASN A 223 30.09 9.01 -23.83
CA ASN A 223 30.51 8.81 -25.22
C ASN A 223 30.93 10.11 -25.90
N ALA A 224 30.36 11.25 -25.51
CA ALA A 224 30.68 12.54 -26.09
C ALA A 224 32.13 13.02 -25.82
N TYR A 225 32.80 12.47 -24.81
CA TYR A 225 34.22 12.78 -24.55
C TYR A 225 35.16 12.27 -25.64
N GLY A 226 34.79 11.34 -26.53
CA GLY A 226 35.73 10.71 -27.47
C GLY A 226 36.02 11.44 -28.80
N ALA A 227 35.83 12.76 -28.88
CA ALA A 227 35.92 13.55 -30.14
C ALA A 227 35.06 12.97 -31.31
N LEU A 228 33.93 12.36 -30.98
CA LEU A 228 33.03 11.71 -31.94
C LEU A 228 32.07 12.72 -32.60
N SER A 229 31.59 12.39 -33.81
CA SER A 229 30.45 13.12 -34.40
C SER A 229 29.15 12.83 -33.63
N PRO A 230 28.16 13.74 -33.63
CA PRO A 230 26.88 13.52 -32.95
C PRO A 230 26.21 12.19 -33.32
N GLY A 231 26.22 11.84 -34.61
CA GLY A 231 25.68 10.57 -35.09
C GLY A 231 26.41 9.35 -34.52
N LYS A 232 27.74 9.41 -34.36
CA LYS A 232 28.52 8.34 -33.74
C LYS A 232 28.26 8.23 -32.24
N VAL A 233 28.07 9.35 -31.54
CA VAL A 233 27.68 9.35 -30.12
C VAL A 233 26.32 8.68 -29.93
N LEU A 234 25.34 8.99 -30.78
CA LEU A 234 24.01 8.37 -30.74
C LEU A 234 24.05 6.87 -31.09
N GLU A 235 24.83 6.47 -32.10
CA GLU A 235 25.01 5.06 -32.49
C GLU A 235 25.59 4.23 -31.33
N GLN A 236 26.72 4.66 -30.75
CA GLN A 236 27.34 3.96 -29.63
C GLN A 236 26.43 3.93 -28.39
N THR A 237 25.68 5.00 -28.16
CA THR A 237 24.70 5.06 -27.08
C THR A 237 23.59 4.03 -27.28
N ASN A 238 23.08 3.91 -28.50
CA ASN A 238 22.07 2.92 -28.84
C ASN A 238 22.58 1.49 -28.62
N ASP A 239 23.81 1.19 -29.06
CA ASP A 239 24.40 -0.14 -28.90
C ASP A 239 24.57 -0.55 -27.43
N LEU A 240 24.84 0.42 -26.55
CA LEU A 240 24.96 0.21 -25.10
C LEU A 240 23.60 0.14 -24.39
N LEU A 241 22.60 0.91 -24.84
CA LEU A 241 21.27 0.92 -24.23
C LEU A 241 20.42 -0.28 -24.63
N HIS A 242 20.52 -0.72 -25.88
CA HIS A 242 19.63 -1.73 -26.46
C HIS A 242 19.56 -3.05 -25.65
N PRO A 243 20.66 -3.58 -25.07
CA PRO A 243 20.60 -4.79 -24.26
C PRO A 243 19.84 -4.64 -22.93
N ASP A 244 19.87 -3.44 -22.34
CA ASP A 244 19.39 -3.19 -20.97
C ASP A 244 18.05 -2.43 -20.92
N ILE A 245 17.59 -1.89 -22.07
CA ILE A 245 16.33 -1.16 -22.13
C ILE A 245 15.14 -2.12 -21.94
N PRO A 246 14.13 -1.77 -21.12
CA PRO A 246 12.97 -2.62 -20.94
C PRO A 246 12.21 -2.87 -22.26
N PRO A 247 11.57 -4.04 -22.43
CA PRO A 247 10.80 -4.33 -23.63
C PRO A 247 9.75 -3.25 -23.93
N LYS A 248 9.63 -2.87 -25.20
CA LYS A 248 8.71 -1.83 -25.69
C LYS A 248 9.04 -0.40 -25.23
N MET A 249 10.21 -0.17 -24.65
CA MET A 249 10.71 1.19 -24.41
C MET A 249 11.76 1.57 -25.46
N PHE A 250 11.77 2.85 -25.82
CA PHE A 250 12.82 3.46 -26.63
C PHE A 250 13.03 4.91 -26.20
N VAL A 251 14.13 5.49 -26.69
CA VAL A 251 14.45 6.91 -26.45
C VAL A 251 14.61 7.58 -27.80
N THR A 252 13.93 8.71 -28.00
CA THR A 252 14.16 9.59 -29.14
C THR A 252 15.09 10.71 -28.70
N CYS A 253 16.21 10.89 -29.39
CA CYS A 253 17.20 11.91 -29.07
C CYS A 253 17.51 12.80 -30.26
N LEU A 254 17.79 14.07 -29.98
CA LEU A 254 18.36 15.05 -30.90
C LEU A 254 19.63 15.60 -30.25
N LEU A 255 20.76 15.52 -30.95
CA LEU A 255 22.10 15.94 -30.50
C LEU A 255 22.82 16.73 -31.60
#